data_AF-A0A958SJZ8-F1
#
_entry.id   AF-A0A958SJZ8-F1
#
_cell.length_a   1.000
_cell.length_b   1.000
_cell.length_c   1.000
_cell.angle_alpha   90.00
_cell.angle_beta   90.00
_cell.angle_gamma   90.00
#
_symmetry.space_group_name_H-M   'P 1'
#
loop_
_entity.id
_entity.type
_entity.pdbx_description
1 polymer ?
#
loop_
_entity_poly.entity_id
_entity_poly.type
_entity_poly.pdbx_seq_one_letter_code
_entity_poly.pdbx_strand_id
1 'polypeptide(L)'
;MKDFRYLFLFFIFIVLFENVSQAATLGSCLAIETSKRYIDVDFSAPYPKQASFRCQYVCQGALQQETILGTSVVHLSSLHEEATRTTCQGIHLSKTEFGYELESIRSFYAHDTKIVEIKAWAEKEIQHQSPLEAIYLEKLKQNLTYVVTNYLMMDPLQKETNGVKQAIVRLRKIISELPEGDETLEIELEHLLANDGKIPSIPDSSFWTWTPLLSNAAWRLPWVQ
;
A
#
# COMPACT_ATOMS: atom_id res chain seq x y z
N MET A 1 33.07 -6.58 -41.78
CA MET A 1 31.71 -5.99 -41.69
C MET A 1 30.70 -6.84 -40.91
N LYS A 2 30.84 -8.17 -40.81
CA LYS A 2 29.95 -9.00 -39.97
C LYS A 2 30.19 -8.76 -38.47
N ASP A 3 31.44 -8.55 -38.05
CA ASP A 3 31.79 -8.39 -36.63
C ASP A 3 31.26 -7.09 -36.01
N PHE A 4 31.10 -6.03 -36.82
CA PHE A 4 30.54 -4.75 -36.38
C PHE A 4 29.02 -4.84 -36.10
N ARG A 5 28.29 -5.73 -36.79
CA ARG A 5 26.85 -5.95 -36.55
C ARG A 5 26.59 -6.64 -35.21
N TYR A 6 27.43 -7.58 -34.81
CA TYR A 6 27.29 -8.27 -33.52
C TYR A 6 27.65 -7.34 -32.35
N LEU A 7 28.65 -6.48 -32.52
CA LEU A 7 29.03 -5.48 -31.53
C LEU A 7 27.93 -4.43 -31.30
N PHE A 8 27.27 -3.98 -32.38
CA PHE A 8 26.15 -3.03 -32.30
C PHE A 8 24.90 -3.65 -31.66
N LEU A 9 24.56 -4.90 -32.00
CA LEU A 9 23.44 -5.62 -31.38
C LEU A 9 23.69 -5.89 -29.88
N PHE A 10 24.93 -6.17 -29.49
CA PHE A 10 25.29 -6.37 -28.08
C PHE A 10 25.17 -5.07 -27.28
N PHE A 11 25.55 -3.92 -27.86
CA PHE A 11 25.42 -2.61 -27.22
C PHE A 11 23.95 -2.21 -27.02
N ILE A 12 23.08 -2.46 -28.01
CA ILE A 12 21.63 -2.26 -27.88
C ILE A 12 21.04 -3.13 -26.77
N PHE A 13 21.47 -4.39 -26.68
CA PHE A 13 21.00 -5.29 -25.63
C PHE A 13 21.39 -4.76 -24.24
N ILE A 14 22.64 -4.33 -24.01
CA ILE A 14 23.07 -3.80 -22.70
C ILE A 14 22.27 -2.55 -22.29
N VAL A 15 22.07 -1.59 -23.20
CA VAL A 15 21.31 -0.36 -22.92
C VAL A 15 19.84 -0.65 -22.61
N LEU A 16 19.25 -1.70 -23.21
CA LEU A 16 17.88 -2.10 -22.91
C LEU A 16 17.73 -2.74 -21.53
N PHE A 17 18.74 -3.45 -21.00
CA PHE A 17 18.67 -4.07 -19.67
C PHE A 17 18.80 -3.06 -18.53
N GLU A 18 19.59 -1.99 -18.68
CA GLU A 18 19.80 -1.01 -17.61
C GLU A 18 18.53 -0.20 -17.30
N ASN A 19 17.67 0.05 -18.29
CA ASN A 19 16.43 0.80 -18.11
C ASN A 19 15.32 0.00 -17.38
N VAL A 20 15.35 -1.33 -17.43
CA VAL A 20 14.30 -2.17 -16.82
C VAL A 20 14.42 -2.19 -15.29
N SER A 21 15.64 -2.10 -14.76
CA SER A 21 15.89 -2.19 -13.31
C SER A 21 15.35 -0.98 -12.54
N GLN A 22 15.41 0.22 -13.13
CA GLN A 22 14.93 1.45 -12.47
C GLN A 22 13.39 1.58 -12.49
N ALA A 23 12.72 1.03 -13.51
CA ALA A 23 11.25 1.02 -13.56
C ALA A 23 10.65 0.13 -12.45
N ALA A 24 11.33 -0.96 -12.08
CA ALA A 24 10.84 -1.92 -11.09
C ALA A 24 10.75 -1.37 -9.66
N THR A 25 11.41 -0.24 -9.36
CA THR A 25 11.47 0.35 -8.01
C THR A 25 10.79 1.71 -7.90
N LEU A 26 10.18 2.21 -8.98
CA LEU A 26 9.46 3.48 -8.99
C LEU A 26 8.35 3.49 -7.93
N GLY A 27 8.33 4.51 -7.07
CA GLY A 27 7.37 4.64 -5.98
C GLY A 27 7.68 3.78 -4.77
N SER A 28 8.85 3.15 -4.70
CA SER A 28 9.31 2.45 -3.50
C SER A 28 10.01 3.40 -2.52
N CYS A 29 9.86 3.13 -1.23
CA CYS A 29 10.58 3.80 -0.15
C CYS A 29 11.32 2.79 0.72
N LEU A 30 12.49 3.18 1.24
CA LEU A 30 13.34 2.39 2.13
C LEU A 30 13.71 3.21 3.37
N ALA A 31 13.56 2.63 4.55
CA ALA A 31 13.92 3.32 5.80
C ALA A 31 15.45 3.42 5.97
N ILE A 32 15.92 4.56 6.49
CA ILE A 32 17.30 4.71 6.96
C ILE A 32 17.35 4.23 8.42
N GLU A 33 18.01 3.09 8.66
CA GLU A 33 18.04 2.39 9.95
C GLU A 33 18.33 3.30 11.16
N THR A 34 19.36 4.14 11.04
CA THR A 34 19.90 4.95 12.15
C THR A 34 19.18 6.28 12.33
N SER A 35 18.17 6.57 11.51
CA SER A 35 17.49 7.87 11.47
C SER A 35 16.40 8.04 12.52
N LYS A 36 15.96 6.96 13.19
CA LYS A 36 14.84 7.02 14.13
C LYS A 36 15.11 8.00 15.27
N ARG A 37 14.16 8.90 15.53
CA ARG A 37 14.18 9.83 16.69
C ARG A 37 12.80 9.90 17.33
N TYR A 38 12.72 9.67 18.64
CA TYR A 38 11.47 9.84 19.39
C TYR A 38 11.11 11.32 19.54
N ILE A 39 9.82 11.61 19.60
CA ILE A 39 9.26 12.94 19.84
C ILE A 39 8.42 12.85 21.12
N ASP A 40 8.88 13.51 22.18
CA ASP A 40 8.12 13.73 23.41
C ASP A 40 7.45 12.47 24.00
N VAL A 41 8.16 11.33 23.99
CA VAL A 41 7.64 10.06 24.52
C VAL A 41 8.04 9.87 25.98
N ASP A 42 7.05 9.74 26.85
CA ASP A 42 7.25 9.30 28.23
C ASP A 42 7.27 7.76 28.30
N PHE A 43 8.47 7.18 28.36
CA PHE A 43 8.62 5.73 28.51
C PHE A 43 8.25 5.21 29.90
N SER A 44 8.14 6.07 30.90
CA SER A 44 7.77 5.70 32.27
C SER A 44 6.25 5.55 32.47
N ALA A 45 5.44 6.10 31.57
CA ALA A 45 3.99 5.99 31.62
C ALA A 45 3.51 4.52 31.49
N PRO A 46 2.47 4.12 32.22
CA PRO A 46 1.87 2.79 32.09
C PRO A 46 1.13 2.63 30.74
N TYR A 47 0.91 1.38 30.33
CA TYR A 47 0.07 1.08 29.16
C TYR A 47 -1.43 1.25 29.50
N PRO A 48 -2.27 1.65 28.54
CA PRO A 48 -1.93 2.03 27.17
C PRO A 48 -1.26 3.40 27.09
N LYS A 49 -0.25 3.53 26.23
CA LYS A 49 0.41 4.82 25.96
C LYS A 49 0.57 5.08 24.47
N GLN A 50 0.88 6.31 24.12
CA GLN A 50 1.16 6.72 22.75
C GLN A 50 2.66 7.03 22.61
N ALA A 51 3.26 6.60 21.51
CA ALA A 51 4.62 6.96 21.15
C ALA A 51 4.62 7.63 19.78
N SER A 52 5.37 8.72 19.67
CA SER A 52 5.60 9.43 18.43
C SER A 52 7.09 9.41 18.09
N PHE A 53 7.40 9.17 16.82
CA PHE A 53 8.78 9.15 16.35
C PHE A 53 8.87 9.56 14.89
N ARG A 54 10.05 10.00 14.47
CA ARG A 54 10.38 10.30 13.08
C ARG A 54 11.44 9.38 12.56
N CYS A 55 11.36 9.07 11.27
CA CYS A 55 12.37 8.33 10.52
C CYS A 55 12.61 9.01 9.19
N GLN A 56 13.83 8.89 8.67
CA GLN A 56 14.14 9.28 7.29
C GLN A 56 13.93 8.08 6.37
N TYR A 57 13.39 8.37 5.18
CA TYR A 57 13.10 7.41 4.15
C TYR A 57 13.69 7.88 2.84
N VAL A 58 14.34 6.96 2.15
CA VAL A 58 14.82 7.16 0.79
C VAL A 58 13.73 6.66 -0.14
N CYS A 59 13.14 7.54 -0.94
CA CYS A 59 12.04 7.23 -1.83
C CYS A 59 12.43 7.46 -3.29
N GLN A 60 12.08 6.52 -4.16
CA GLN A 60 12.42 6.52 -5.57
C GLN A 60 11.29 7.18 -6.39
N GLY A 61 11.50 8.44 -6.80
CA GLY A 61 10.60 9.18 -7.69
C GLY A 61 10.84 8.87 -9.17
N ALA A 62 10.03 9.49 -10.04
CA ALA A 62 10.15 9.35 -11.49
C ALA A 62 11.45 9.96 -12.05
N LEU A 63 11.87 11.10 -11.48
CA LEU A 63 13.04 11.85 -11.94
C LEU A 63 14.26 11.66 -11.03
N GLN A 64 14.02 11.56 -9.72
CA GLN A 64 15.09 11.53 -8.73
C GLN A 64 14.68 10.77 -7.47
N GLN A 65 15.70 10.41 -6.69
CA GLN A 65 15.55 9.87 -5.36
C GLN A 65 15.47 11.01 -4.34
N GLU A 66 14.52 10.95 -3.42
CA GLU A 66 14.31 11.97 -2.39
C GLU A 66 14.40 11.38 -0.99
N THR A 67 14.88 12.19 -0.04
CA THR A 67 14.88 11.82 1.38
C THR A 67 13.73 12.53 2.09
N ILE A 68 12.79 11.74 2.61
CA ILE A 68 11.58 12.23 3.27
C ILE A 68 11.69 11.96 4.77
N LEU A 69 11.39 12.96 5.59
CA LEU A 69 11.26 12.80 7.04
C LEU A 69 9.80 12.48 7.37
N GLY A 70 9.52 11.22 7.70
CA GLY A 70 8.18 10.73 8.03
C GLY A 70 7.94 10.69 9.53
N THR A 71 6.73 11.09 9.96
CA THR A 71 6.31 11.03 11.36
C THR A 71 5.32 9.89 11.57
N SER A 72 5.58 9.06 12.58
CA SER A 72 4.71 7.96 12.99
C SER A 72 4.17 8.19 14.39
N VAL A 73 2.89 7.87 14.59
CA VAL A 73 2.23 7.89 15.89
C VAL A 73 1.60 6.52 16.12
N VAL A 74 1.96 5.86 17.22
CA VAL A 74 1.49 4.51 17.52
C VAL A 74 0.91 4.43 18.93
N HIS A 75 -0.19 3.71 19.06
CA HIS A 75 -0.77 3.32 20.34
C HIS A 75 -0.17 1.99 20.77
N LEU A 76 0.31 1.91 22.00
CA LEU A 76 1.02 0.77 22.55
C LEU A 76 0.21 0.19 23.70
N SER A 77 -0.19 -1.07 23.58
CA SER A 77 -0.94 -1.79 24.61
C SER A 77 -0.05 -2.64 25.53
N SER A 78 1.20 -2.88 25.14
CA SER A 78 2.12 -3.77 25.84
C SER A 78 3.58 -3.46 25.52
N LEU A 79 4.50 -4.03 26.30
CA LEU A 79 5.93 -3.97 26.06
C LEU A 79 6.34 -4.61 24.73
N HIS A 80 5.64 -5.67 24.32
CA HIS A 80 5.88 -6.31 23.03
C HIS A 80 5.52 -5.39 21.86
N GLU A 81 4.39 -4.69 21.96
CA GLU A 81 4.02 -3.69 20.96
C GLU A 81 4.99 -2.52 20.96
N GLU A 82 5.47 -2.09 22.13
CA GLU A 82 6.49 -1.06 22.20
C GLU A 82 7.75 -1.45 21.41
N ALA A 83 8.24 -2.69 21.55
CA ALA A 83 9.40 -3.16 20.79
C ALA A 83 9.16 -3.24 19.28
N THR A 84 7.97 -3.66 18.85
CA THR A 84 7.69 -4.01 17.44
C THR A 84 7.01 -2.91 16.64
N ARG A 85 6.22 -2.04 17.28
CA ARG A 85 5.45 -0.96 16.62
C ARG A 85 6.14 0.40 16.70
N THR A 86 7.20 0.54 17.50
CA THR A 86 8.01 1.77 17.52
C THR A 86 9.18 1.75 16.53
N THR A 87 9.05 0.96 15.46
CA THR A 87 10.04 0.83 14.39
C THR A 87 9.61 1.63 13.16
N CYS A 88 10.58 2.05 12.33
CA CYS A 88 10.28 2.69 11.05
C CYS A 88 9.62 1.66 10.12
N GLN A 89 8.59 2.05 9.35
CA GLN A 89 8.00 1.17 8.33
C GLN A 89 9.09 0.56 7.42
N GLY A 90 8.99 -0.74 7.14
CA GLY A 90 9.99 -1.50 6.38
C GLY A 90 11.13 -2.09 7.21
N ILE A 91 11.30 -1.71 8.48
CA ILE A 91 12.23 -2.38 9.40
C ILE A 91 11.58 -3.64 9.96
N HIS A 92 12.22 -4.79 9.74
CA HIS A 92 11.82 -6.08 10.30
C HIS A 92 12.79 -6.48 11.41
N LEU A 93 12.23 -6.79 12.58
CA LEU A 93 12.99 -7.26 13.74
C LEU A 93 12.72 -8.75 13.98
N SER A 94 13.76 -9.49 14.33
CA SER A 94 13.65 -10.86 14.81
C SER A 94 13.77 -10.90 16.33
N LYS A 95 13.03 -11.80 16.98
CA LYS A 95 13.12 -12.01 18.43
C LYS A 95 14.29 -12.96 18.71
N THR A 96 15.21 -12.55 19.57
CA THR A 96 16.35 -13.36 20.04
C THR A 96 16.22 -13.61 21.55
N GLU A 97 17.14 -14.38 22.12
CA GLU A 97 17.20 -14.62 23.58
C GLU A 97 17.47 -13.32 24.37
N PHE A 98 18.10 -12.33 23.74
CA PHE A 98 18.51 -11.07 24.37
C PHE A 98 17.58 -9.88 24.05
N GLY A 99 16.57 -10.08 23.20
CA GLY A 99 15.61 -9.02 22.85
C GLY A 99 15.16 -9.08 21.39
N TYR A 100 15.23 -7.94 20.71
CA TYR A 100 14.89 -7.80 19.30
C TYR A 100 16.10 -7.27 18.54
N GLU A 101 16.43 -7.92 17.44
CA GLU A 101 17.55 -7.56 16.56
C GLU A 101 17.04 -7.25 15.17
N LEU A 102 17.75 -6.39 14.44
CA LEU A 102 17.43 -6.08 13.06
C LEU A 102 17.64 -7.33 12.19
N GLU A 103 16.57 -7.78 11.53
CA GLU A 103 16.63 -8.89 10.58
C GLU A 103 16.85 -8.38 9.15
N SER A 104 16.02 -7.43 8.72
CA SER A 104 16.10 -6.86 7.37
C SER A 104 15.42 -5.50 7.29
N ILE A 105 15.79 -4.73 6.26
CA ILE A 105 15.08 -3.52 5.86
C ILE A 105 14.51 -3.78 4.47
N ARG A 106 13.19 -3.69 4.35
CA ARG A 106 12.45 -3.98 3.12
C ARG A 106 11.86 -2.70 2.58
N SER A 107 11.91 -2.55 1.25
CA SER A 107 11.20 -1.48 0.58
C SER A 107 9.68 -1.70 0.69
N PHE A 108 8.94 -0.61 0.65
CA PHE A 108 7.49 -0.62 0.61
C PHE A 108 6.97 0.37 -0.43
N TYR A 109 5.76 0.14 -0.93
CA TYR A 109 5.12 1.04 -1.89
C TYR A 109 4.64 2.31 -1.20
N ALA A 110 5.00 3.47 -1.73
CA ALA A 110 4.78 4.76 -1.08
C ALA A 110 3.30 5.11 -0.91
N HIS A 111 2.42 4.69 -1.83
CA HIS A 111 0.97 4.89 -1.70
C HIS A 111 0.34 4.00 -0.61
N ASP A 112 0.97 2.89 -0.24
CA ASP A 112 0.49 1.93 0.78
C ASP A 112 1.00 2.24 2.20
N THR A 113 1.62 3.40 2.40
CA THR A 113 2.06 3.84 3.74
C THR A 113 0.95 4.55 4.51
N LYS A 114 1.07 4.53 5.84
CA LYS A 114 0.30 5.37 6.75
C LYS A 114 1.03 6.66 7.13
N ILE A 115 2.26 6.84 6.65
CA ILE A 115 3.10 8.01 6.93
C ILE A 115 2.65 9.14 6.00
N VAL A 116 2.02 10.17 6.58
CA VAL A 116 1.37 11.25 5.83
C VAL A 116 2.33 11.95 4.89
N GLU A 117 3.58 12.19 5.31
CA GLU A 117 4.58 12.89 4.50
C GLU A 117 4.98 12.08 3.26
N ILE A 118 5.12 10.76 3.38
CA ILE A 118 5.47 9.88 2.24
C ILE A 118 4.27 9.73 1.31
N LYS A 119 3.06 9.58 1.85
CA LYS A 119 1.85 9.47 1.03
C LYS A 119 1.61 10.74 0.23
N ALA A 120 1.70 11.92 0.86
CA ALA A 120 1.54 13.20 0.19
C ALA A 120 2.63 13.48 -0.87
N TRP A 121 3.81 12.91 -0.70
CA TRP A 121 4.86 12.92 -1.73
C TRP A 121 4.52 12.00 -2.90
N ALA A 122 4.05 10.78 -2.61
CA ALA A 122 3.70 9.80 -3.64
C ALA A 122 2.63 10.34 -4.59
N GLU A 123 1.57 10.96 -4.06
CA GLU A 123 0.50 11.60 -4.85
C GLU A 123 1.00 12.68 -5.83
N LYS A 124 2.17 13.26 -5.60
CA LYS A 124 2.76 14.30 -6.46
C LYS A 124 3.74 13.75 -7.47
N GLU A 125 4.58 12.81 -7.04
CA GLU A 125 5.76 12.37 -7.79
C GLU A 125 5.58 11.02 -8.50
N ILE A 126 4.59 10.22 -8.07
CA ILE A 126 4.36 8.88 -8.58
C ILE A 126 2.99 8.85 -9.25
N GLN A 127 2.99 8.57 -10.55
CA GLN A 127 1.75 8.37 -11.29
C GLN A 127 1.15 7.01 -10.94
N HIS A 128 -0.18 6.98 -10.84
CA HIS A 128 -0.90 5.74 -10.90
C HIS A 128 -0.62 5.09 -12.28
N GLN A 129 -0.30 3.79 -12.30
CA GLN A 129 0.27 2.94 -13.37
C GLN A 129 1.76 2.58 -13.23
N SER A 130 2.34 2.71 -12.03
CA SER A 130 3.69 2.20 -11.80
C SER A 130 3.75 0.66 -11.85
N PRO A 131 4.91 0.04 -12.17
CA PRO A 131 5.05 -1.42 -12.10
C PRO A 131 4.75 -2.02 -10.73
N LEU A 132 5.01 -1.28 -9.64
CA LEU A 132 4.64 -1.70 -8.29
C LEU A 132 3.12 -1.71 -8.09
N GLU A 133 2.42 -0.74 -8.65
CA GLU A 133 0.97 -0.69 -8.55
C GLU A 133 0.29 -1.86 -9.24
N ALA A 134 0.84 -2.34 -10.37
CA ALA A 134 0.32 -3.54 -11.03
C ALA A 134 0.29 -4.76 -10.08
N ILE A 135 1.28 -4.89 -9.19
CA ILE A 135 1.32 -5.95 -8.16
C ILE A 135 0.17 -5.76 -7.14
N TYR A 136 -0.10 -4.51 -6.75
CA TYR A 136 -1.19 -4.18 -5.84
C TYR A 136 -2.57 -4.38 -6.47
N LEU A 137 -2.73 -4.06 -7.76
CA LEU A 137 -3.96 -4.30 -8.52
C LEU A 137 -4.23 -5.80 -8.70
N GLU A 138 -3.21 -6.61 -8.95
CA GLU A 138 -3.35 -8.06 -8.99
C GLU A 138 -3.77 -8.64 -7.63
N LYS A 139 -3.15 -8.17 -6.55
CA LYS A 139 -3.54 -8.56 -5.19
C LYS A 139 -4.99 -8.14 -4.88
N LEU A 140 -5.38 -6.94 -5.30
CA LEU A 140 -6.76 -6.45 -5.17
C LEU A 140 -7.73 -7.37 -5.91
N LYS A 141 -7.44 -7.72 -7.17
CA LYS A 141 -8.24 -8.64 -7.99
C LYS A 141 -8.46 -9.99 -7.29
N GLN A 142 -7.40 -10.56 -6.73
CA GLN A 142 -7.47 -11.82 -5.97
C GLN A 142 -8.35 -11.68 -4.72
N ASN A 143 -8.15 -10.63 -3.93
CA ASN A 143 -8.92 -10.38 -2.72
C ASN A 143 -10.40 -10.14 -3.02
N LEU A 144 -10.72 -9.34 -4.04
CA LEU A 144 -12.10 -9.09 -4.45
C LEU A 144 -12.77 -10.36 -5.01
N THR A 145 -12.03 -11.21 -5.71
CA THR A 145 -12.54 -12.52 -6.16
C THR A 145 -12.97 -13.39 -4.99
N TYR A 146 -12.17 -13.41 -3.91
CA TYR A 146 -12.52 -14.11 -2.68
C TYR A 146 -13.77 -13.51 -2.01
N VAL A 147 -13.86 -12.18 -1.91
CA VAL A 147 -15.03 -11.48 -1.36
C VAL A 147 -16.30 -11.80 -2.15
N VAL A 148 -16.27 -11.70 -3.48
CA VAL A 148 -17.40 -12.01 -4.36
C VAL A 148 -17.83 -13.47 -4.20
N THR A 149 -16.87 -14.40 -4.10
CA THR A 149 -17.15 -15.82 -3.88
C THR A 149 -17.90 -16.05 -2.58
N ASN A 150 -17.47 -15.39 -1.49
CA ASN A 150 -18.16 -15.49 -0.20
C ASN A 150 -19.57 -14.88 -0.25
N TYR A 151 -19.75 -13.73 -0.92
CA TYR A 151 -21.09 -13.14 -1.08
C TYR A 151 -22.05 -14.09 -1.80
N LEU A 152 -21.59 -14.79 -2.84
CA LEU A 152 -22.39 -15.80 -3.56
C LEU A 152 -22.74 -17.02 -2.68
N MET A 153 -21.85 -17.43 -1.77
CA MET A 153 -22.13 -18.53 -0.84
C MET A 153 -23.13 -18.14 0.24
N MET A 154 -23.24 -16.85 0.57
CA MET A 154 -24.17 -16.32 1.57
C MET A 154 -25.55 -15.96 0.98
N ASP A 155 -25.64 -15.74 -0.34
CA ASP A 155 -26.87 -15.38 -1.07
C ASP A 155 -28.05 -16.35 -0.85
N PRO A 156 -27.87 -17.69 -0.72
CA PRO A 156 -28.98 -18.59 -0.40
C PRO A 156 -29.51 -18.47 1.04
N LEU A 157 -28.71 -17.91 1.96
CA LEU A 157 -29.04 -17.81 3.39
C LEU A 157 -29.62 -16.44 3.77
N GLN A 158 -29.29 -15.41 3.00
CA GLN A 158 -29.87 -14.07 3.13
C GLN A 158 -30.96 -13.94 2.07
N LYS A 159 -32.24 -13.87 2.46
CA LYS A 159 -33.31 -13.48 1.52
C LYS A 159 -32.85 -12.27 0.72
N GLU A 160 -32.55 -12.48 -0.55
CA GLU A 160 -31.87 -11.59 -1.48
C GLU A 160 -32.07 -10.10 -1.15
N THR A 161 -31.09 -9.48 -0.48
CA THR A 161 -31.08 -8.02 -0.46
C THR A 161 -30.55 -7.58 -1.83
N ASN A 162 -31.36 -6.84 -2.60
CA ASN A 162 -30.95 -6.30 -3.90
C ASN A 162 -29.57 -5.60 -3.85
N GLY A 163 -29.17 -5.09 -2.67
CA GLY A 163 -27.86 -4.52 -2.40
C GLY A 163 -26.69 -5.48 -2.65
N VAL A 164 -26.70 -6.69 -2.07
CA VAL A 164 -25.61 -7.67 -2.24
C VAL A 164 -25.45 -8.07 -3.70
N LYS A 165 -26.57 -8.33 -4.39
CA LYS A 165 -26.56 -8.67 -5.82
C LYS A 165 -25.93 -7.58 -6.68
N GLN A 166 -26.32 -6.33 -6.46
CA GLN A 166 -25.73 -5.19 -7.17
C GLN A 166 -24.23 -5.02 -6.85
N ALA A 167 -23.84 -5.24 -5.59
CA ALA A 167 -22.44 -5.17 -5.19
C ALA A 167 -21.60 -6.26 -5.88
N ILE A 168 -22.12 -7.49 -5.99
CA ILE A 168 -21.47 -8.57 -6.75
C ILE A 168 -21.25 -8.15 -8.21
N VAL A 169 -22.26 -7.55 -8.85
CA VAL A 169 -22.13 -7.08 -10.25
C VAL A 169 -21.03 -6.03 -10.37
N ARG A 170 -21.01 -5.03 -9.49
CA ARG A 170 -19.98 -3.97 -9.47
C ARG A 170 -18.59 -4.53 -9.24
N LEU A 171 -18.41 -5.35 -8.21
CA LEU A 171 -17.12 -5.96 -7.87
C LEU A 171 -16.61 -6.89 -8.98
N ARG A 172 -17.49 -7.67 -9.61
CA ARG A 172 -17.11 -8.49 -10.78
C ARG A 172 -16.64 -7.66 -11.97
N LYS A 173 -17.26 -6.50 -12.20
CA LYS A 173 -16.81 -5.57 -13.25
C LYS A 173 -15.39 -5.06 -12.96
N ILE A 174 -15.12 -4.62 -11.73
CA ILE A 174 -13.76 -4.25 -11.29
C ILE A 174 -12.78 -5.41 -11.51
N ILE A 175 -13.10 -6.61 -11.04
CA ILE A 175 -12.24 -7.81 -11.18
C ILE A 175 -11.93 -8.11 -12.65
N SER A 176 -12.87 -7.90 -13.56
CA SER A 176 -12.69 -8.18 -14.99
C SER A 176 -11.81 -7.17 -15.72
N GLU A 177 -11.69 -5.95 -15.19
CA GLU A 177 -10.85 -4.88 -15.76
C GLU A 177 -9.40 -4.99 -15.26
N LEU A 178 -9.21 -5.37 -14.00
CA LEU A 178 -7.89 -5.42 -13.37
C LEU A 178 -6.99 -6.56 -13.93
N PRO A 179 -5.65 -6.37 -13.92
CA PRO A 179 -4.93 -5.13 -13.62
C PRO A 179 -4.78 -4.20 -14.84
N GLU A 180 -5.15 -4.64 -16.05
CA GLU A 180 -4.89 -3.91 -17.29
C GLU A 180 -5.74 -2.63 -17.43
N GLY A 181 -6.85 -2.54 -16.69
CA GLY A 181 -7.67 -1.34 -16.58
C GLY A 181 -8.31 -1.23 -15.20
N ASP A 182 -8.71 -0.01 -14.85
CA ASP A 182 -9.20 0.35 -13.53
C ASP A 182 -10.34 1.39 -13.54
N GLU A 183 -11.00 1.61 -14.69
CA GLU A 183 -12.04 2.63 -14.84
C GLU A 183 -13.18 2.46 -13.84
N THR A 184 -13.71 1.24 -13.67
CA THR A 184 -14.78 1.01 -12.69
C THR A 184 -14.28 1.13 -11.26
N LEU A 185 -13.02 0.76 -10.99
CA LEU A 185 -12.42 0.96 -9.68
C LEU A 185 -12.36 2.45 -9.36
N GLU A 186 -11.83 3.26 -10.27
CA GLU A 186 -11.72 4.72 -10.10
C GLU A 186 -13.08 5.36 -9.84
N ILE A 187 -14.12 5.01 -10.59
CA ILE A 187 -15.49 5.52 -10.34
C ILE A 187 -15.98 5.20 -8.91
N GLU A 188 -15.76 3.98 -8.43
CA GLU A 188 -16.18 3.60 -7.08
C GLU A 188 -15.32 4.26 -6.00
N LEU A 189 -14.02 4.44 -6.26
CA LEU A 189 -13.14 5.20 -5.37
C LEU A 189 -13.54 6.67 -5.34
N GLU A 190 -13.84 7.31 -6.47
CA GLU A 190 -14.35 8.69 -6.53
C GLU A 190 -15.63 8.88 -5.72
N HIS A 191 -16.58 7.94 -5.80
CA HIS A 191 -17.78 8.00 -4.97
C HIS A 191 -17.46 7.84 -3.47
N LEU A 192 -16.53 6.95 -3.14
CA LEU A 192 -16.06 6.76 -1.77
C LEU A 192 -15.33 8.03 -1.27
N LEU A 193 -14.53 8.66 -2.15
CA LEU A 193 -13.81 9.90 -1.90
C LEU A 193 -14.80 11.04 -1.60
N ALA A 194 -15.83 11.18 -2.45
CA ALA A 194 -16.89 12.17 -2.29
C ALA A 194 -17.72 11.97 -0.99
N ASN A 195 -17.68 10.77 -0.40
CA ASN A 195 -18.32 10.46 0.87
C ASN A 195 -17.34 10.44 2.06
N ASP A 196 -16.18 11.11 1.95
CA ASP A 196 -15.12 11.16 2.98
C ASP A 196 -14.58 9.76 3.40
N GLY A 197 -14.69 8.74 2.55
CA GLY A 197 -14.38 7.37 2.91
C GLY A 197 -15.36 6.72 3.89
N LYS A 198 -16.51 7.35 4.15
CA LYS A 198 -17.53 6.80 5.06
C LYS A 198 -18.32 5.70 4.35
N ILE A 199 -18.47 4.56 5.03
CA ILE A 199 -19.36 3.49 4.58
C ILE A 199 -20.77 3.78 5.07
N PRO A 200 -21.83 3.60 4.24
CA PRO A 200 -23.21 3.76 4.69
C PRO A 200 -23.51 2.92 5.94
N SER A 201 -24.24 3.46 6.91
CA SER A 201 -24.59 2.72 8.12
C SER A 201 -25.67 1.64 7.89
N ILE A 202 -26.46 1.80 6.83
CA ILE A 202 -27.48 0.86 6.41
C ILE A 202 -26.90 0.01 5.27
N PRO A 203 -26.86 -1.34 5.40
CA PRO A 203 -26.31 -2.20 4.36
C PRO A 203 -27.09 -2.14 3.04
N ASP A 204 -26.57 -1.41 2.06
CA ASP A 204 -27.02 -1.33 0.67
C ASP A 204 -25.91 -1.79 -0.29
N SER A 205 -26.07 -1.59 -1.61
CA SER A 205 -25.04 -1.98 -2.56
C SER A 205 -23.71 -1.26 -2.34
N SER A 206 -23.74 0.02 -1.99
CA SER A 206 -22.54 0.79 -1.66
C SER A 206 -21.85 0.28 -0.41
N PHE A 207 -22.58 -0.11 0.64
CA PHE A 207 -22.00 -0.77 1.82
C PHE A 207 -21.19 -2.02 1.42
N TRP A 208 -21.81 -2.92 0.63
CA TRP A 208 -21.19 -4.19 0.24
C TRP A 208 -20.08 -4.03 -0.82
N THR A 209 -20.10 -2.97 -1.63
CA THR A 209 -19.02 -2.66 -2.57
C THR A 209 -17.87 -1.92 -1.91
N TRP A 210 -18.13 -0.87 -1.14
CA TRP A 210 -17.08 0.00 -0.62
C TRP A 210 -16.34 -0.57 0.58
N THR A 211 -16.98 -1.42 1.39
CA THR A 211 -16.29 -2.08 2.52
C THR A 211 -15.06 -2.86 2.08
N PRO A 212 -15.14 -3.80 1.11
CA PRO A 212 -13.97 -4.50 0.64
C PRO A 212 -12.99 -3.59 -0.13
N LEU A 213 -13.47 -2.58 -0.86
CA LEU A 213 -12.58 -1.63 -1.54
C LEU A 213 -11.78 -0.79 -0.54
N LEU A 214 -12.41 -0.22 0.48
CA LEU A 214 -11.72 0.51 1.53
C LEU A 214 -10.68 -0.36 2.24
N SER A 215 -10.96 -1.64 2.46
CA SER A 215 -10.01 -2.55 3.10
C SER A 215 -8.84 -2.97 2.21
N ASN A 216 -8.98 -2.98 0.89
CA ASN A 216 -7.99 -3.58 -0.03
C ASN A 216 -7.37 -2.60 -1.03
N ALA A 217 -7.97 -1.42 -1.21
CA ALA A 217 -7.59 -0.37 -2.14
C ALA A 217 -7.36 0.98 -1.44
N ALA A 218 -7.26 1.02 -0.10
CA ALA A 218 -6.95 2.23 0.68
C ALA A 218 -5.67 2.94 0.26
N TRP A 219 -4.73 2.20 -0.36
CA TRP A 219 -3.50 2.75 -0.91
C TRP A 219 -3.76 3.73 -2.07
N ARG A 220 -4.90 3.64 -2.79
CA ARG A 220 -5.32 4.66 -3.78
C ARG A 220 -6.06 5.86 -3.18
N LEU A 221 -6.36 5.85 -1.89
CA LEU A 221 -7.13 6.90 -1.25
C LEU A 221 -6.19 7.85 -0.49
N PRO A 222 -6.21 9.17 -0.74
CA PRO A 222 -5.19 10.09 -0.23
C PRO A 222 -5.22 10.27 1.30
N TRP A 223 -6.32 9.95 1.97
CA TRP A 223 -6.53 10.22 3.41
C TRP A 223 -6.75 8.99 4.29
N VAL A 224 -6.77 7.78 3.74
CA VAL A 224 -7.00 6.60 4.60
C VAL A 224 -5.75 6.35 5.42
N GLN A 225 -5.87 6.61 6.73
CA GLN A 225 -4.89 6.42 7.80
C GLN A 225 -5.17 5.13 8.59
#